data_AF-A0A0U4B012-F1
#
_entry.id   AF-A0A0U4B012-F1
#
_cell.length_a   1.000
_cell.length_b   1.000
_cell.length_c   1.000
_cell.angle_alpha   90.00
_cell.angle_beta   90.00
_cell.angle_gamma   90.00
#
_symmetry.space_group_name_H-M   'P 1'
#
loop_
_entity.id
_entity.type
_entity.pdbx_description
1 polymer ?
#
loop_
_entity_poly.entity_id
_entity_poly.type
_entity_poly.pdbx_seq_one_letter_code
_entity_poly.pdbx_strand_id
1 'polypeptide(L)'
;MKLNYHPPHLMLVHFPAALLPMDLVCAALGWYTHHTAFTAAAYYALAGGVGAGWLALVFGFVDLTRIPAERTAAHRTALWHAGLNTLVLMGYSVLFFLQWRQSALALATGLLLFGKAALLLALVVGNYLGAQLVLKYRLGTIDEN
;
A
#
# COMPACT_ATOMS: atom_id res chain seq x y z
N MET A 1 -4.25 17.09 -3.08
CA MET A 1 -5.06 17.65 -4.17
C MET A 1 -6.49 17.16 -4.00
N LYS A 2 -7.46 17.91 -4.52
CA LYS A 2 -8.87 17.55 -4.45
C LYS A 2 -9.46 17.71 -5.84
N LEU A 3 -10.30 16.78 -6.27
CA LEU A 3 -11.17 16.93 -7.43
C LEU A 3 -12.59 17.10 -6.91
N ASN A 4 -13.21 18.27 -7.14
CA ASN A 4 -14.54 18.60 -6.62
C ASN A 4 -14.70 18.24 -5.13
N TYR A 5 -13.77 18.69 -4.29
CA TYR A 5 -13.71 18.39 -2.84
C TYR A 5 -13.39 16.94 -2.46
N HIS A 6 -13.26 16.01 -3.41
CA HIS A 6 -12.87 14.63 -3.15
C HIS A 6 -11.33 14.47 -3.23
N PRO A 7 -10.65 14.02 -2.17
CA PRO A 7 -9.22 13.73 -2.18
C PRO A 7 -8.94 12.31 -2.72
N PRO A 8 -8.52 12.14 -3.99
CA PRO A 8 -8.45 10.80 -4.60
C PRO A 8 -7.42 9.91 -3.93
N HIS A 9 -6.30 10.49 -3.50
CA HIS A 9 -5.27 9.76 -2.77
C HIS A 9 -5.86 9.11 -1.50
N LEU A 10 -6.61 9.85 -0.68
CA LEU A 10 -7.26 9.32 0.53
C LEU A 10 -8.29 8.23 0.21
N MET A 11 -9.03 8.36 -0.91
CA MET A 11 -9.96 7.31 -1.34
C MET A 11 -9.22 6.04 -1.76
N LEU A 12 -8.11 6.18 -2.47
CA LEU A 12 -7.39 5.07 -3.08
C LEU A 12 -6.50 4.29 -2.09
N VAL A 13 -5.96 4.93 -1.05
CA VAL A 13 -5.08 4.23 -0.08
C VAL A 13 -5.76 3.09 0.67
N HIS A 14 -7.09 3.09 0.77
CA HIS A 14 -7.83 2.01 1.43
C HIS A 14 -7.65 0.66 0.74
N PHE A 15 -7.52 0.64 -0.59
CA PHE A 15 -7.35 -0.58 -1.36
C PHE A 15 -6.02 -1.29 -1.07
N PRO A 16 -4.83 -0.69 -1.28
CA PRO A 16 -3.57 -1.35 -0.93
C PRO A 16 -3.47 -1.64 0.57
N ALA A 17 -3.99 -0.75 1.42
CA ALA A 17 -3.96 -0.95 2.87
C ALA A 17 -4.76 -2.17 3.33
N ALA A 18 -5.82 -2.58 2.61
CA ALA A 18 -6.62 -3.76 2.93
C ALA A 18 -6.19 -5.01 2.14
N LEU A 19 -5.88 -4.86 0.85
CA LEU A 19 -5.60 -5.99 -0.05
C LEU A 19 -4.22 -6.61 0.18
N LEU A 20 -3.19 -5.83 0.50
CA LEU A 20 -1.84 -6.37 0.75
C LEU A 20 -1.74 -7.21 2.05
N PRO A 21 -2.41 -6.84 3.16
CA PRO A 21 -2.58 -7.77 4.28
C PRO A 21 -3.37 -9.02 3.91
N MET A 22 -4.44 -8.88 3.12
CA MET A 22 -5.28 -10.01 2.69
C MET A 22 -4.50 -11.00 1.82
N ASP A 23 -3.61 -10.51 0.95
CA ASP A 23 -2.65 -11.32 0.21
C ASP A 23 -1.82 -12.22 1.15
N LEU A 24 -1.22 -11.65 2.20
CA LEU A 24 -0.44 -12.43 3.16
C LEU A 24 -1.29 -13.50 3.86
N VAL A 25 -2.48 -13.13 4.34
CA VAL A 25 -3.38 -14.06 5.04
C VAL A 25 -3.78 -15.22 4.13
N CYS A 26 -4.25 -14.92 2.91
CA CYS A 26 -4.64 -15.94 1.95
C CYS A 26 -3.44 -16.79 1.51
N ALA A 27 -2.26 -16.19 1.34
CA ALA A 27 -1.05 -16.93 1.00
C ALA A 27 -0.65 -17.92 2.11
N ALA A 28 -0.75 -17.51 3.38
CA ALA A 28 -0.48 -18.37 4.52
C ALA A 28 -1.50 -19.51 4.63
N LEU A 29 -2.80 -19.22 4.43
CA LEU A 29 -3.84 -20.24 4.39
C LEU A 29 -3.63 -21.23 3.25
N GLY A 30 -3.31 -20.75 2.04
CA GLY A 30 -3.02 -21.60 0.88
C GLY A 30 -1.80 -22.48 1.10
N TRP A 31 -0.77 -21.96 1.77
CA TRP A 31 0.41 -22.73 2.14
C TRP A 31 0.11 -23.81 3.18
N TYR A 32 -0.68 -23.49 4.22
CA TYR A 32 -1.01 -24.42 5.30
C TYR A 32 -2.04 -25.49 4.89
N THR A 33 -3.06 -25.10 4.13
CA THR A 33 -4.18 -25.99 3.75
C THR A 33 -3.95 -26.72 2.43
N HIS A 34 -2.97 -26.28 1.63
CA HIS A 34 -2.76 -26.71 0.25
C HIS A 34 -3.98 -26.48 -0.67
N HIS A 35 -4.92 -25.62 -0.27
CA HIS A 35 -6.15 -25.37 -1.03
C HIS A 35 -5.96 -24.22 -2.03
N THR A 36 -6.13 -24.53 -3.32
CA THR A 36 -5.83 -23.61 -4.44
C THR A 36 -6.67 -22.33 -4.43
N ALA A 37 -7.89 -22.36 -3.89
CA ALA A 37 -8.73 -21.16 -3.79
C ALA A 37 -8.08 -20.04 -2.94
N PHE A 38 -7.37 -20.39 -1.85
CA PHE A 38 -6.66 -19.39 -1.05
C PHE A 38 -5.45 -18.84 -1.80
N THR A 39 -4.73 -19.67 -2.55
CA THR A 39 -3.62 -19.21 -3.39
C THR A 39 -4.12 -18.25 -4.48
N ALA A 40 -5.26 -18.54 -5.10
CA ALA A 40 -5.89 -17.66 -6.09
C ALA A 40 -6.34 -16.34 -5.46
N ALA A 41 -7.00 -16.39 -4.30
CA ALA A 41 -7.40 -15.20 -3.56
C ALA A 41 -6.20 -14.31 -3.19
N ALA A 42 -5.09 -14.92 -2.74
CA ALA A 42 -3.86 -14.20 -2.43
C ALA A 42 -3.31 -13.47 -3.65
N TYR A 43 -3.23 -14.17 -4.78
CA TYR A 43 -2.75 -13.61 -6.04
C TYR A 43 -3.59 -12.42 -6.51
N TYR A 44 -4.93 -12.52 -6.50
CA TYR A 44 -5.79 -11.42 -6.91
C TYR A 44 -5.76 -10.24 -5.93
N ALA A 45 -5.66 -10.51 -4.63
CA ALA A 45 -5.46 -9.47 -3.62
C ALA A 45 -4.13 -8.73 -3.84
N LEU A 46 -3.05 -9.46 -4.12
CA LEU A 46 -1.76 -8.88 -4.46
C LEU A 46 -1.82 -8.03 -5.72
N ALA A 47 -2.42 -8.55 -6.80
CA ALA A 47 -2.58 -7.84 -8.06
C ALA A 47 -3.37 -6.54 -7.89
N GLY A 48 -4.52 -6.61 -7.22
CA GLY A 48 -5.38 -5.46 -6.93
C GLY A 48 -4.70 -4.45 -6.00
N GLY A 49 -4.01 -4.93 -4.97
CA GLY A 49 -3.27 -4.10 -4.02
C GLY A 49 -2.12 -3.34 -4.68
N VAL A 50 -1.35 -4.00 -5.54
CA VAL A 50 -0.27 -3.36 -6.32
C VAL A 50 -0.84 -2.36 -7.32
N GLY A 51 -1.88 -2.74 -8.08
CA GLY A 51 -2.51 -1.85 -9.06
C GLY A 51 -3.07 -0.58 -8.42
N ALA A 52 -3.88 -0.72 -7.36
CA ALA A 52 -4.42 0.41 -6.63
C ALA A 52 -3.34 1.21 -5.89
N GLY A 53 -2.28 0.55 -5.42
CA GLY A 53 -1.11 1.19 -4.81
C GLY A 53 -0.39 2.13 -5.76
N TRP A 54 -0.19 1.74 -7.03
CA TRP A 54 0.40 2.63 -8.03
C TRP A 54 -0.49 3.83 -8.35
N LEU A 55 -1.81 3.65 -8.43
CA LEU A 55 -2.75 4.76 -8.58
C LEU A 55 -2.68 5.72 -7.37
N ALA A 56 -2.66 5.17 -6.16
CA ALA A 56 -2.50 5.96 -4.93
C ALA A 56 -1.17 6.72 -4.91
N LEU A 57 -0.07 6.09 -5.35
CA LEU A 57 1.25 6.73 -5.42
C LEU A 57 1.26 7.93 -6.36
N VAL A 58 0.65 7.84 -7.55
CA VAL A 58 0.58 8.96 -8.51
C VAL A 58 -0.10 10.16 -7.87
N PHE A 59 -1.26 9.96 -7.24
CA PHE A 59 -1.97 11.04 -6.58
C PHE A 59 -1.28 11.53 -5.30
N GLY A 60 -0.66 10.63 -4.53
CA GLY A 60 0.14 10.97 -3.36
C GLY A 60 1.38 11.78 -3.70
N PHE A 61 1.99 11.56 -4.86
CA PHE A 61 3.08 12.38 -5.36
C PHE A 61 2.61 13.79 -5.70
N VAL A 62 1.47 13.94 -6.36
CA VAL A 62 0.87 15.26 -6.62
C VAL A 62 0.47 15.97 -5.32
N ASP A 63 0.06 15.22 -4.29
CA ASP A 63 -0.21 15.77 -2.97
C ASP A 63 1.07 16.30 -2.31
N LEU A 64 2.16 15.54 -2.38
CA LEU A 64 3.46 15.89 -1.81
C LEU A 64 4.01 17.20 -2.39
N THR A 65 3.92 17.40 -3.72
CA THR A 65 4.42 18.64 -4.35
C THR A 65 3.58 19.87 -4.00
N ARG A 66 2.39 19.71 -3.42
CA ARG A 66 1.50 20.80 -3.02
C ARG A 66 1.61 21.14 -1.53
N ILE A 67 2.43 20.42 -0.76
CA ILE A 67 2.67 20.76 0.65
C ILE A 67 3.53 22.02 0.70
N PRO A 68 3.05 23.12 1.32
CA PRO A 68 3.83 24.37 1.41
C PRO A 68 5.15 24.13 2.14
N ALA A 69 6.24 24.72 1.62
CA ALA A 69 7.60 24.51 2.13
C ALA A 69 7.78 24.99 3.58
N GLU A 70 6.95 25.95 4.00
CA GLU A 70 6.95 26.52 5.35
C GLU A 70 6.47 25.49 6.40
N ARG A 71 5.69 24.48 5.99
CA ARG A 71 5.20 23.40 6.87
C ARG A 71 6.23 22.28 7.02
N THR A 72 7.45 22.63 7.44
CA THR A 72 8.63 21.75 7.49
C THR A 72 8.39 20.40 8.17
N ALA A 73 7.69 20.37 9.31
CA ALA A 73 7.37 19.14 10.03
C ALA A 73 6.41 18.21 9.24
N ALA A 74 5.37 18.78 8.62
CA ALA A 74 4.43 18.03 7.79
C ALA A 74 5.12 17.52 6.52
N HIS A 75 5.95 18.35 5.89
CA HIS A 75 6.71 17.98 4.69
C HIS A 75 7.68 16.84 4.96
N ARG A 76 8.42 16.87 6.08
CA ARG A 76 9.31 15.77 6.48
C ARG A 76 8.56 14.47 6.73
N THR A 77 7.42 14.52 7.42
CA THR A 77 6.58 13.32 7.62
C THR A 77 6.04 12.80 6.28
N ALA A 78 5.66 13.69 5.35
CA ALA A 78 5.19 13.31 4.02
C ALA A 78 6.27 12.62 3.19
N LEU A 79 7.52 13.10 3.25
CA LEU A 79 8.65 12.45 2.58
C LEU A 79 8.93 11.05 3.14
N TRP A 80 8.93 10.88 4.46
CA TRP A 80 9.10 9.56 5.09
C TRP A 80 7.96 8.61 4.72
N HIS A 81 6.72 9.09 4.77
CA HIS A 81 5.54 8.34 4.36
C HIS A 81 5.62 7.91 2.89
N ALA A 82 5.93 8.85 1.98
CA ALA A 82 6.03 8.58 0.55
C ALA A 82 7.17 7.61 0.24
N GLY A 83 8.36 7.82 0.81
CA GLY A 83 9.53 6.96 0.60
C GLY A 83 9.30 5.53 1.09
N LEU A 84 8.81 5.38 2.32
CA LEU A 84 8.55 4.06 2.90
C LEU A 84 7.49 3.28 2.12
N ASN A 85 6.36 3.92 1.80
CA ASN A 85 5.29 3.23 1.06
C ASN A 85 5.68 2.94 -0.39
N THR A 86 6.50 3.79 -1.02
CA THR A 86 7.04 3.50 -2.36
C THR A 86 7.94 2.26 -2.33
N LEU A 87 8.82 2.14 -1.33
CA LEU A 87 9.66 0.95 -1.16
C LEU A 87 8.81 -0.32 -0.95
N VAL A 88 7.78 -0.23 -0.08
CA VAL A 88 6.83 -1.33 0.16
C VAL A 88 6.12 -1.73 -1.14
N LEU A 89 5.61 -0.76 -1.88
CA LEU A 89 4.90 -0.98 -3.14
C LEU A 89 5.82 -1.62 -4.19
N MET A 90 7.07 -1.17 -4.28
CA MET A 90 8.08 -1.79 -5.15
C MET A 90 8.33 -3.25 -4.75
N GLY A 91 8.49 -3.53 -3.45
CA GLY A 91 8.65 -4.89 -2.94
C GLY A 91 7.49 -5.81 -3.32
N TYR A 92 6.25 -5.38 -3.07
CA TYR A 92 5.07 -6.12 -3.50
C TYR A 92 4.93 -6.25 -5.02
N SER A 93 5.35 -5.23 -5.78
CA SER A 93 5.37 -5.29 -7.25
C SER A 93 6.35 -6.33 -7.77
N VAL A 94 7.52 -6.47 -7.15
CA VAL A 94 8.48 -7.55 -7.46
C VAL A 94 7.87 -8.92 -7.14
N LEU A 95 7.24 -9.07 -5.96
CA LEU A 95 6.55 -10.31 -5.60
C LEU A 95 5.44 -10.66 -6.59
N PHE A 96 4.65 -9.67 -6.99
CA PHE A 96 3.60 -9.85 -8.00
C PHE A 96 4.17 -10.26 -9.34
N PHE A 97 5.22 -9.59 -9.82
CA PHE A 97 5.89 -9.92 -11.07
C PHE A 97 6.45 -11.35 -11.08
N LEU A 98 7.08 -11.77 -9.97
CA LEU A 98 7.58 -13.13 -9.83
C LEU A 98 6.45 -14.17 -9.89
N GLN A 99 5.31 -13.91 -9.24
CA GLN A 99 4.14 -14.80 -9.31
C GLN A 99 3.50 -14.79 -10.70
N TRP A 100 3.40 -13.63 -11.35
CA TRP A 100 2.84 -13.48 -12.70
C TRP A 100 3.61 -14.30 -13.74
N ARG A 101 4.95 -14.40 -13.60
CA ARG A 101 5.79 -15.17 -14.52
C ARG A 101 5.72 -16.68 -14.32
N GLN A 102 5.19 -17.16 -13.20
CA GLN A 102 5.10 -18.59 -12.89
C GLN A 102 3.73 -19.11 -13.33
N SER A 103 3.70 -20.12 -14.22
CA SER A 103 2.47 -20.64 -14.86
C SER A 103 1.56 -21.42 -13.92
N ALA A 104 2.07 -21.82 -12.75
CA ALA A 104 1.28 -22.34 -11.64
C ALA A 104 1.27 -21.25 -10.56
N LEU A 105 0.08 -20.98 -10.01
CA LEU A 105 -0.12 -20.27 -8.74
C LEU A 105 0.90 -20.79 -7.72
N ALA A 106 2.06 -20.14 -7.67
CA ALA A 106 3.21 -20.67 -6.98
C ALA A 106 2.89 -20.73 -5.51
N LEU A 107 2.90 -21.94 -4.96
CA LEU A 107 2.61 -22.14 -3.55
C LEU A 107 3.58 -21.24 -2.77
N ALA A 108 3.02 -20.39 -1.89
CA ALA A 108 3.85 -19.49 -1.11
C ALA A 108 4.90 -20.31 -0.36
N THR A 109 6.18 -20.01 -0.54
CA THR A 109 7.23 -20.63 0.26
C THR A 109 7.31 -19.91 1.61
N GLY A 110 7.86 -20.57 2.65
CA GLY A 110 8.09 -19.92 3.93
C GLY A 110 8.83 -18.58 3.78
N LEU A 111 9.86 -18.53 2.92
CA LEU A 111 10.61 -17.31 2.62
C LEU A 111 9.75 -16.20 2.02
N LEU A 112 8.83 -16.53 1.09
CA LEU A 112 7.89 -15.56 0.52
C LEU A 112 6.93 -15.01 1.56
N LEU A 113 6.43 -15.85 2.48
CA LEU A 113 5.57 -15.42 3.57
C LEU A 113 6.30 -14.47 4.54
N PHE A 114 7.55 -14.77 4.88
CA PHE A 114 8.39 -13.87 5.69
C PHE A 114 8.62 -12.52 4.98
N GLY A 115 8.90 -12.53 3.68
CA GLY A 115 9.05 -11.31 2.89
C GLY A 115 7.77 -10.46 2.87
N LYS A 116 6.61 -11.09 2.63
CA LYS A 116 5.29 -10.42 2.70
C LYS A 116 5.00 -9.87 4.09
N ALA A 117 5.32 -10.60 5.15
CA ALA A 117 5.14 -10.14 6.53
C ALA A 117 6.02 -8.92 6.86
N ALA A 118 7.29 -8.92 6.42
CA ALA A 118 8.18 -7.78 6.61
C ALA A 118 7.68 -6.53 5.86
N LEU A 119 7.23 -6.70 4.61
CA LEU A 119 6.61 -5.60 3.84
C LEU A 119 5.32 -5.09 4.48
N LEU A 120 4.49 -5.99 5.02
CA LEU A 120 3.28 -5.61 5.74
C LEU A 120 3.58 -4.79 7.00
N LEU A 121 4.60 -5.17 7.78
CA LEU A 121 5.01 -4.39 8.95
C LEU A 121 5.47 -2.98 8.54
N ALA A 122 6.25 -2.87 7.45
CA ALA A 122 6.62 -1.57 6.89
C ALA A 122 5.41 -0.77 6.39
N LEU A 123 4.42 -1.44 5.78
CA LEU A 123 3.14 -0.83 5.37
C LEU A 123 2.39 -0.26 6.57
N VAL A 124 2.32 -0.98 7.69
CA VAL A 124 1.68 -0.49 8.93
C VAL A 124 2.34 0.78 9.44
N VAL A 125 3.67 0.83 9.44
CA VAL A 125 4.41 2.06 9.80
C VAL A 125 4.11 3.19 8.81
N GLY A 126 4.09 2.90 7.51
CA GLY A 126 3.70 3.84 6.46
C GLY A 126 2.29 4.41 6.67
N ASN A 127 1.33 3.55 6.99
CA ASN A 127 -0.05 3.91 7.26
C ASN A 127 -0.18 4.78 8.52
N TYR A 128 0.61 4.49 9.57
CA TYR A 128 0.66 5.32 10.77
C TYR A 128 1.15 6.74 10.46
N LEU A 129 2.19 6.89 9.64
CA LEU A 129 2.64 8.21 9.17
C LEU A 129 1.57 8.90 8.31
N GLY A 130 0.85 8.15 7.47
CA GLY A 130 -0.28 8.65 6.69
C GLY A 130 -1.40 9.20 7.58
N ALA A 131 -1.75 8.47 8.64
CA ALA A 131 -2.73 8.91 9.62
C ALA A 131 -2.29 10.20 10.33
N GLN A 132 -1.00 10.35 10.66
CA GLN A 132 -0.50 11.62 11.20
C GLN A 132 -0.65 12.78 10.22
N LEU A 133 -0.41 12.57 8.92
CA LEU A 133 -0.57 13.61 7.90
C LEU A 133 -2.01 14.13 7.84
N VAL A 134 -2.99 13.22 7.92
CA VAL A 134 -4.42 13.58 7.89
C VAL A 134 -4.86 14.16 9.23
N LEU A 135 -4.61 13.47 10.34
CA LEU A 135 -5.19 13.81 11.65
C LEU A 135 -4.45 14.93 12.37
N LYS A 136 -3.11 14.91 12.35
CA LYS A 136 -2.29 15.91 13.06
C LYS A 136 -2.00 17.13 12.21
N TYR A 137 -1.63 16.92 10.93
CA TYR A 137 -1.24 18.01 10.04
C TYR A 137 -2.40 18.51 9.15
N ARG A 138 -3.59 17.91 9.24
CA ARG A 138 -4.79 18.33 8.50
C ARG A 138 -4.56 18.40 6.97
N LEU A 139 -3.76 17.47 6.43
CA LEU A 139 -3.59 17.38 4.99
C LEU A 139 -4.77 16.64 4.38
N GLY A 140 -5.31 17.19 3.29
CA GLY A 140 -6.44 16.59 2.57
C GLY A 140 -7.83 16.89 3.15
N THR A 141 -7.91 17.52 4.34
CA THR A 141 -9.18 17.96 4.93
C THR A 141 -9.74 19.18 4.20
N ILE A 142 -11.06 19.30 4.15
CA ILE A 142 -11.74 20.52 3.70
C ILE A 142 -11.75 21.44 4.91
N ASP A 143 -11.18 22.64 4.78
CA ASP A 143 -11.28 23.63 5.84
C ASP A 143 -12.74 24.08 5.93
N GLU A 144 -13.30 24.05 7.14
CA GLU A 144 -14.54 24.76 7.44
C GLU A 144 -14.18 26.25 7.47
N ASN A 145 -14.71 27.02 6.51
CA ASN A 145 -14.72 28.48 6.61
C ASN A 145 -15.65 28.91 7.74
#